data_AF-A0A414IEX3-F1
#
_entry.id   AF-A0A414IEX3-F1
#
_cell.length_a   1.000
_cell.length_b   1.000
_cell.length_c   1.000
_cell.angle_alpha   90.00
_cell.angle_beta   90.00
_cell.angle_gamma   90.00
#
_symmetry.space_group_name_H-M   'P 1'
#
loop_
_entity.id
_entity.type
_entity.pdbx_description
1 polymer ?
#
loop_
_entity_poly.entity_id
_entity_poly.type
_entity_poly.pdbx_seq_one_letter_code
_entity_poly.pdbx_strand_id
1 'polypeptide(L)'
;MIYQAILKIRGKEIPILYYNYRCHIQHHDDSNLRRIIQLHIQVCEEIGNRENLPVEGDLITLAFECSGDEAFFYDWLNEGMMQDGEIHFIYNEVEVADIFRFWDCYCVKIEEYMSVGSAPMMMVVYLSPGIIKRNNLEVREKVWKISDIMQEQSISPIMKIEDKGITEVYWTYSKDFIRLKKKSRHYIDLNLHIKTHGYMPGECIAILIKRNDLTSIAIETNQIQVIGRVNNNSEVIIENIFEKYTLNLC
;
A
#
# COMPACT_ATOMS: atom_id res chain seq x y z
N MET A 1 7.44 16.30 6.45
CA MET A 1 8.20 15.33 5.63
C MET A 1 7.19 14.71 4.67
N ILE A 2 7.42 14.64 3.36
CA ILE A 2 6.33 14.31 2.41
C ILE A 2 6.04 12.79 2.35
N TYR A 3 7.07 11.97 2.60
CA TYR A 3 6.96 10.50 2.65
C TYR A 3 7.68 9.97 3.89
N GLN A 4 7.05 9.03 4.58
CA GLN A 4 7.62 8.26 5.69
C GLN A 4 7.55 6.78 5.31
N ALA A 5 8.57 6.01 5.67
CA ALA A 5 8.55 4.55 5.53
C ALA A 5 8.63 3.91 6.91
N ILE A 6 7.86 2.85 7.15
CA ILE A 6 7.86 2.12 8.42
C ILE A 6 8.01 0.63 8.12
N LEU A 7 9.01 -0.01 8.72
CA LEU A 7 9.14 -1.47 8.76
C LEU A 7 8.26 -2.01 9.88
N LYS A 8 7.35 -2.93 9.55
CA LYS A 8 6.57 -3.70 10.50
C LYS A 8 7.07 -5.14 10.50
N ILE A 9 7.60 -5.59 11.64
CA ILE A 9 8.15 -6.94 11.78
C ILE A 9 8.02 -7.42 13.22
N ARG A 10 7.51 -8.65 13.44
CA ARG A 10 7.27 -9.24 14.77
C ARG A 10 6.56 -8.32 15.78
N GLY A 11 5.62 -7.49 15.30
CA GLY A 11 4.89 -6.52 16.13
C GLY A 11 5.68 -5.26 16.50
N LYS A 12 6.92 -5.09 16.01
CA LYS A 12 7.68 -3.84 16.10
C LYS A 12 7.40 -2.97 14.88
N GLU A 13 7.36 -1.65 15.09
CA GLU A 13 7.27 -0.64 14.04
C GLU A 13 8.52 0.23 14.08
N ILE A 14 9.29 0.22 13.00
CA ILE A 14 10.61 0.87 12.93
C ILE A 14 10.58 1.92 11.81
N PRO A 15 10.72 3.22 12.14
CA PRO A 15 10.82 4.27 11.14
C PRO A 15 12.08 4.08 10.27
N ILE A 16 11.90 4.06 8.96
CA ILE A 16 12.98 3.92 7.99
C ILE A 16 13.36 5.31 7.46
N LEU A 17 14.64 5.65 7.57
CA LEU A 17 15.22 6.87 7.00
C LEU A 17 15.66 6.68 5.54
N TYR A 18 16.09 5.47 5.18
CA TYR A 18 16.47 5.15 3.81
C TYR A 18 15.97 3.76 3.41
N TYR A 19 15.35 3.69 2.22
CA TYR A 19 14.92 2.45 1.60
C TYR A 19 15.52 2.35 0.20
N ASN A 20 16.12 1.20 -0.10
CA ASN A 20 16.53 0.83 -1.45
C ASN A 20 16.16 -0.62 -1.73
N TYR A 21 15.73 -0.87 -2.95
CA TYR A 21 15.46 -2.21 -3.44
C TYR A 21 16.17 -2.43 -4.76
N ARG A 22 16.94 -3.51 -4.83
CA ARG A 22 17.63 -3.97 -6.03
C ARG A 22 17.06 -5.32 -6.42
N CYS A 23 16.65 -5.43 -7.69
CA CYS A 23 16.25 -6.68 -8.31
C CYS A 23 17.35 -7.12 -9.25
N HIS A 24 17.89 -8.32 -9.04
CA HIS A 24 18.76 -8.99 -9.98
C HIS A 24 17.97 -10.10 -10.69
N ILE A 25 17.98 -10.07 -12.02
CA ILE A 25 17.37 -11.10 -12.86
C ILE A 25 18.50 -12.05 -13.26
N GLN A 26 18.26 -13.36 -13.18
CA GLN A 26 19.26 -14.38 -13.46
C GLN A 26 19.71 -14.32 -14.92
N HIS A 27 20.98 -14.06 -15.15
CA HIS A 27 21.59 -14.02 -16.48
C HIS A 27 22.97 -14.67 -16.43
N HIS A 28 23.14 -15.81 -17.11
CA HIS A 28 24.46 -16.38 -17.37
C HIS A 28 25.23 -15.44 -18.31
N ASP A 29 26.40 -14.94 -17.90
CA ASP A 29 27.30 -13.98 -18.59
C ASP A 29 27.36 -14.06 -20.14
N ASP A 30 26.36 -13.50 -20.82
CA ASP A 30 26.31 -13.26 -22.27
C ASP A 30 26.14 -11.76 -22.50
N SER A 31 27.09 -11.17 -23.23
CA SER A 31 27.16 -9.73 -23.50
C SER A 31 25.96 -9.18 -24.30
N ASN A 32 25.16 -10.05 -24.92
CA ASN A 32 23.96 -9.68 -25.68
C ASN A 32 22.65 -9.95 -24.92
N LEU A 33 22.71 -10.43 -23.67
CA LEU A 33 21.54 -10.81 -22.89
C LEU A 33 20.47 -9.73 -22.79
N ARG A 34 20.87 -8.47 -22.57
CA ARG A 34 19.92 -7.35 -22.50
C ARG A 34 19.04 -7.28 -23.74
N ARG A 35 19.60 -7.58 -24.91
CA ARG A 35 18.88 -7.61 -26.19
C ARG A 35 18.00 -8.86 -26.30
N ILE A 36 18.48 -10.01 -25.86
CA ILE A 36 17.75 -11.28 -25.87
C ILE A 36 16.51 -11.19 -24.96
N ILE A 37 16.64 -10.62 -23.76
CA ILE A 37 15.53 -10.41 -22.81
C ILE A 37 14.49 -9.45 -23.39
N GLN A 38 14.94 -8.34 -23.99
CA GLN A 38 14.01 -7.41 -24.64
C GLN A 38 13.20 -8.10 -25.73
N LEU A 39 13.86 -8.91 -26.56
CA LEU A 39 13.19 -9.67 -27.62
C LEU A 39 12.26 -10.75 -27.05
N HIS A 40 12.67 -11.45 -26.00
CA HIS A 40 11.86 -12.47 -25.33
C HIS A 40 10.60 -11.86 -24.69
N ILE A 41 10.73 -10.74 -23.96
CA ILE A 41 9.60 -10.01 -23.39
C ILE A 41 8.65 -9.56 -24.49
N GLN A 42 9.18 -8.99 -25.58
CA GLN A 42 8.37 -8.56 -26.72
C GLN A 42 7.58 -9.73 -27.32
N VAL A 43 8.24 -10.87 -27.56
CA VAL A 43 7.59 -12.07 -28.10
C VAL A 43 6.55 -12.62 -27.13
N CYS A 44 6.84 -12.67 -25.83
CA CYS A 44 5.90 -13.09 -24.78
C CYS A 44 4.65 -12.18 -24.71
N GLU A 45 4.82 -10.87 -24.89
CA GLU A 45 3.72 -9.90 -24.98
C GLU A 45 2.88 -10.10 -26.25
N GLU A 46 3.52 -10.42 -27.38
CA GLU A 46 2.85 -10.68 -28.66
C GLU A 46 2.04 -11.99 -28.66
N ILE A 47 2.53 -13.04 -27.98
CA ILE A 47 1.88 -14.36 -27.93
C ILE A 47 0.99 -14.56 -26.69
N GLY A 48 0.93 -13.59 -25.79
CA GLY A 48 0.16 -13.65 -24.54
C GLY A 48 0.67 -14.68 -23.52
N ASN A 49 1.91 -15.16 -23.65
CA ASN A 49 2.53 -16.13 -22.74
C ASN A 49 3.64 -15.43 -21.93
N ARG A 50 3.26 -14.82 -20.81
CA ARG A 50 4.19 -14.14 -19.90
C ARG A 50 4.88 -15.18 -19.01
N GLU A 51 5.91 -15.84 -19.53
CA GLU A 51 6.79 -16.63 -18.67
C GLU A 51 7.60 -15.66 -17.79
N ASN A 52 7.41 -15.74 -16.48
CA ASN A 52 8.17 -14.94 -15.52
C ASN A 52 9.61 -15.49 -15.47
N LEU A 53 10.57 -14.68 -15.91
CA LEU A 53 11.99 -15.03 -15.81
C LEU A 53 12.37 -15.31 -14.34
N PRO A 54 13.19 -16.34 -14.06
CA PRO A 54 13.66 -16.61 -12.72
C PRO A 54 14.45 -15.41 -12.17
N VAL A 55 14.03 -14.92 -11.00
CA VAL A 55 14.66 -13.80 -10.31
C VAL A 55 15.69 -14.36 -9.33
N GLU A 56 16.96 -13.97 -9.51
CA GLU A 56 18.05 -14.30 -8.60
C GLU A 56 18.63 -13.01 -8.02
N GLY A 57 18.16 -12.61 -6.83
CA GLY A 57 18.83 -11.58 -6.04
C GLY A 57 18.04 -10.29 -5.85
N ASP A 58 16.82 -10.41 -5.34
CA ASP A 58 16.18 -9.30 -4.64
C ASP A 58 16.92 -8.97 -3.33
N LEU A 59 17.35 -7.72 -3.19
CA LEU A 59 18.00 -7.21 -2.00
C LEU A 59 17.32 -5.91 -1.56
N ILE A 60 16.83 -5.90 -0.33
CA ILE A 60 16.28 -4.72 0.33
C ILE A 60 17.37 -4.15 1.24
N THR A 61 17.59 -2.85 1.20
CA THR A 61 18.49 -2.13 2.10
C THR A 61 17.68 -1.10 2.87
N LEU A 62 17.71 -1.18 4.20
CA LEU A 62 17.01 -0.27 5.10
C LEU A 62 18.03 0.43 6.00
N ALA A 63 17.87 1.74 6.22
CA ALA A 63 18.62 2.47 7.25
C ALA A 63 17.68 3.13 8.25
N PHE A 64 18.01 3.08 9.53
CA PHE A 64 17.24 3.68 10.62
C PHE A 64 18.15 4.09 11.79
N GLU A 65 17.64 4.96 12.66
CA GLU A 65 18.34 5.39 13.88
C GLU A 65 18.32 4.27 14.93
N CYS A 66 19.45 4.04 15.59
CA CYS A 66 19.53 3.08 16.68
C CYS A 66 18.82 3.64 17.92
N SER A 67 17.88 2.87 18.45
CA SER A 67 17.09 3.15 19.64
C SER A 67 17.56 2.36 20.88
N GLY A 68 18.44 1.37 20.70
CA GLY A 68 18.92 0.46 21.74
C GLY A 68 18.14 -0.87 21.82
N ASP A 69 17.14 -1.08 20.96
CA ASP A 69 16.33 -2.31 20.88
C ASP A 69 16.52 -3.07 19.54
N GLU A 70 17.75 -3.05 19.03
CA GLU A 70 18.14 -3.67 17.76
C GLU A 70 18.69 -5.09 17.89
N ALA A 71 18.69 -5.68 19.11
CA ALA A 71 19.17 -7.05 19.36
C ALA A 71 18.56 -8.07 18.39
N PHE A 72 17.26 -7.89 18.08
CA PHE A 72 16.53 -8.68 17.11
C PHE A 72 17.22 -8.80 15.74
N PHE A 73 17.83 -7.73 15.22
CA PHE A 73 18.47 -7.76 13.91
C PHE A 73 19.74 -8.60 13.93
N TYR A 74 20.52 -8.51 15.02
CA TYR A 74 21.69 -9.35 15.20
C TYR A 74 21.31 -10.83 15.36
N ASP A 75 20.27 -11.12 16.13
CA ASP A 75 19.76 -12.49 16.26
C ASP A 75 19.31 -13.02 14.90
N TRP A 76 18.56 -12.20 14.14
CA TRP A 76 18.13 -12.56 12.80
C TRP A 76 19.31 -12.86 11.85
N LEU A 77 20.36 -12.03 11.87
CA LEU A 77 21.58 -12.25 11.08
C LEU A 77 22.35 -13.51 11.53
N ASN A 78 22.57 -13.66 12.83
CA ASN A 78 23.46 -14.66 13.40
C ASN A 78 22.83 -16.05 13.46
N GLU A 79 21.54 -16.13 13.76
CA GLU A 79 20.81 -17.39 13.82
C GLU A 79 20.44 -17.90 12.41
N GLY A 80 20.50 -17.02 11.39
CA GLY A 80 20.10 -17.36 10.03
C GLY A 80 18.64 -17.77 9.97
N MET A 81 17.78 -17.11 10.76
CA MET A 81 16.35 -17.39 10.78
C MET A 81 15.67 -16.67 9.61
N MET A 82 14.61 -17.25 9.06
CA MET A 82 13.73 -16.52 8.16
C MET A 82 12.70 -15.71 8.95
N GLN A 83 12.40 -14.52 8.48
CA GLN A 83 11.31 -13.69 9.02
C GLN A 83 10.47 -13.15 7.89
N ASP A 84 9.22 -12.84 8.24
CA ASP A 84 8.27 -12.18 7.36
C ASP A 84 8.01 -10.76 7.86
N GLY A 85 7.64 -9.87 6.95
CA GLY A 85 7.40 -8.48 7.33
C GLY A 85 6.84 -7.63 6.21
N GLU A 86 6.56 -6.39 6.59
CA GLU A 86 5.95 -5.40 5.69
C GLU A 86 6.66 -4.05 5.81
N ILE A 87 6.82 -3.36 4.69
CA ILE A 87 7.28 -1.97 4.65
C ILE A 87 6.12 -1.12 4.15
N HIS A 88 5.68 -0.21 5.00
CA HIS A 88 4.56 0.68 4.75
C HIS A 88 5.11 2.03 4.30
N PHE A 89 4.76 2.45 3.09
CA PHE A 89 5.10 3.78 2.57
C PHE A 89 3.91 4.71 2.83
N ILE A 90 4.10 5.66 3.74
CA ILE A 90 3.08 6.59 4.21
C ILE A 90 3.33 7.97 3.58
N TYR A 91 2.32 8.48 2.88
CA TYR A 91 2.29 9.82 2.32
C TYR A 91 1.53 10.76 3.26
N ASN A 92 2.09 11.96 3.47
CA ASN A 92 1.48 13.01 4.30
C ASN A 92 1.01 12.54 5.69
N GLU A 93 1.74 11.61 6.32
CA GLU A 93 1.49 11.09 7.68
C GLU A 93 0.12 10.40 7.89
N VAL A 94 -0.67 10.19 6.84
CA VAL A 94 -2.06 9.72 6.96
C VAL A 94 -2.43 8.64 5.94
N GLU A 95 -1.82 8.63 4.75
CA GLU A 95 -2.21 7.73 3.67
C GLU A 95 -1.13 6.68 3.40
N VAL A 96 -1.44 5.38 3.55
CA VAL A 96 -0.54 4.31 3.11
C VAL A 96 -0.58 4.21 1.60
N ALA A 97 0.42 4.78 0.93
CA ALA A 97 0.53 4.82 -0.51
C ALA A 97 0.87 3.44 -1.11
N ASP A 98 1.68 2.65 -0.41
CA ASP A 98 2.01 1.28 -0.81
C ASP A 98 2.45 0.42 0.37
N ILE A 99 2.26 -0.89 0.24
CA ILE A 99 2.75 -1.89 1.19
C ILE A 99 3.61 -2.89 0.43
N PHE A 100 4.87 -2.96 0.81
CA PHE A 100 5.81 -3.97 0.32
C PHE A 100 5.88 -5.10 1.34
N ARG A 101 5.36 -6.26 0.97
CA ARG A 101 5.36 -7.47 1.81
C ARG A 101 6.47 -8.39 1.37
N PHE A 102 7.11 -9.02 2.33
CA PHE A 102 8.13 -10.02 2.09
C PHE A 102 7.97 -11.22 3.01
N TRP A 103 8.35 -12.38 2.50
CA TRP A 103 8.38 -13.65 3.23
C TRP A 103 9.68 -14.39 2.99
N ASP A 104 9.95 -15.38 3.84
CA ASP A 104 11.15 -16.21 3.81
C ASP A 104 12.42 -15.34 3.77
N CYS A 105 12.43 -14.26 4.56
CA CYS A 105 13.47 -13.25 4.42
C CYS A 105 14.62 -13.51 5.38
N TYR A 106 15.84 -13.51 4.84
CA TYR A 106 17.07 -13.53 5.62
C TYR A 106 17.60 -12.13 5.81
N CYS A 107 18.11 -11.83 7.00
CA CYS A 107 19.07 -10.75 7.17
C CYS A 107 20.44 -11.26 6.72
N VAL A 108 21.05 -10.61 5.73
CA VAL A 108 22.29 -11.07 5.10
C VAL A 108 23.51 -10.23 5.44
N LYS A 109 23.30 -9.00 5.94
CA LYS A 109 24.35 -8.09 6.37
C LYS A 109 23.78 -6.99 7.25
N ILE A 110 24.56 -6.58 8.24
CA ILE A 110 24.32 -5.39 9.07
C ILE A 110 25.56 -4.50 9.00
N GLU A 111 25.35 -3.20 8.92
CA GLU A 111 26.38 -2.17 9.07
C GLU A 111 25.90 -1.14 10.10
N GLU A 112 26.83 -0.61 10.89
CA GLU A 112 26.58 0.48 11.81
C GLU A 112 27.45 1.68 11.45
N TYR A 113 26.85 2.86 11.51
CA TYR A 113 27.52 4.12 11.23
C TYR A 113 27.35 5.04 12.43
N MET A 114 28.48 5.50 12.94
CA MET A 114 28.52 6.59 13.90
C MET A 114 28.85 7.89 13.17
N SER A 115 28.10 8.95 13.45
CA SER A 115 28.41 10.30 12.98
C SER A 115 29.04 11.12 14.09
N VAL A 116 29.98 12.00 13.75
CA VAL A 116 30.62 12.90 14.72
C VAL A 116 29.61 13.96 15.19
N GLY A 117 29.53 14.22 16.50
CA GLY A 117 28.64 15.22 17.09
C GLY A 117 27.44 14.60 17.81
N SER A 118 26.28 15.25 17.77
CA SER A 118 25.04 14.82 18.44
C SER A 118 24.09 14.03 17.51
N ALA A 119 24.57 13.59 16.36
CA ALA A 119 23.77 12.80 15.43
C ALA A 119 23.59 11.38 15.98
N PRO A 120 22.39 10.78 15.87
CA PRO A 120 22.13 9.43 16.36
C PRO A 120 22.99 8.41 15.61
N MET A 121 23.31 7.31 16.28
CA MET A 121 23.92 6.15 15.63
C MET A 121 22.92 5.56 14.63
N MET A 122 23.42 5.11 13.49
CA MET A 122 22.62 4.59 12.40
C MET A 122 22.92 3.12 12.17
N MET A 123 21.89 2.32 11.93
CA MET A 123 22.02 0.94 11.49
C MET A 123 21.51 0.82 10.05
N VAL A 124 22.25 0.06 9.24
CA VAL A 124 21.86 -0.33 7.88
C VAL A 124 21.75 -1.85 7.83
N VAL A 125 20.57 -2.35 7.46
CA VAL A 125 20.30 -3.77 7.33
C VAL A 125 20.05 -4.13 5.87
N TYR A 126 20.62 -5.26 5.45
CA TYR A 126 20.43 -5.84 4.14
C TYR A 126 19.61 -7.10 4.27
N LEU A 127 18.48 -7.14 3.58
CA LEU A 127 17.50 -8.22 3.66
C LEU A 127 17.36 -8.88 2.29
N SER A 128 17.41 -10.20 2.26
CA SER A 128 17.20 -11.02 1.08
C SER A 128 15.89 -11.80 1.25
N PRO A 129 14.77 -11.29 0.71
CA PRO A 129 13.48 -11.97 0.77
C PRO A 129 13.43 -13.13 -0.22
N GLY A 130 12.76 -14.22 0.15
CA GLY A 130 12.45 -15.33 -0.75
C GLY A 130 11.23 -15.03 -1.62
N ILE A 131 10.27 -14.27 -1.06
CA ILE A 131 9.03 -13.92 -1.73
C ILE A 131 8.71 -12.44 -1.48
N ILE A 132 8.21 -11.74 -2.51
CA ILE A 132 7.81 -10.34 -2.44
C ILE A 132 6.44 -10.14 -3.07
N LYS A 133 5.61 -9.32 -2.43
CA LYS A 133 4.34 -8.82 -3.00
C LYS A 133 4.17 -7.34 -2.71
N ARG A 134 3.87 -6.56 -3.74
CA ARG A 134 3.40 -5.17 -3.62
C ARG A 134 1.95 -5.08 -4.06
N ASN A 135 1.22 -4.06 -3.59
CA ASN A 135 -0.24 -3.98 -3.78
C ASN A 135 -0.68 -4.13 -5.25
N ASN A 136 0.06 -3.53 -6.20
CA ASN A 136 -0.30 -3.52 -7.63
C ASN A 136 0.66 -4.33 -8.54
N LEU A 137 1.48 -5.23 -7.97
CA LEU A 137 2.42 -6.05 -8.74
C LEU A 137 2.21 -7.53 -8.47
N GLU A 138 2.49 -8.39 -9.45
CA GLU A 138 2.48 -9.84 -9.26
C GLU A 138 3.47 -10.27 -8.17
N VAL A 139 3.18 -11.42 -7.54
CA VAL A 139 4.08 -12.02 -6.56
C VAL A 139 5.37 -12.40 -7.29
N ARG A 140 6.51 -12.08 -6.70
CA ARG A 140 7.82 -12.52 -7.17
C ARG A 140 8.42 -13.48 -6.17
N GLU A 141 8.98 -14.57 -6.69
CA GLU A 141 9.46 -15.70 -5.91
C GLU A 141 10.88 -16.06 -6.37
N LYS A 142 11.79 -16.24 -5.42
CA LYS A 142 13.10 -16.82 -5.68
C LYS A 142 13.01 -18.34 -5.66
N VAL A 143 13.92 -18.99 -6.39
CA VAL A 143 13.99 -20.46 -6.53
C VAL A 143 14.11 -21.18 -5.18
N TRP A 144 14.74 -20.55 -4.19
CA TRP A 144 14.97 -21.14 -2.86
C TRP A 144 13.87 -20.87 -1.84
N LYS A 145 12.76 -20.21 -2.22
CA LYS A 145 11.64 -19.98 -1.30
C LYS A 145 11.19 -21.29 -0.63
N ILE A 146 10.68 -21.18 0.59
CA ILE A 146 10.18 -22.33 1.36
C ILE A 146 8.66 -22.27 1.46
N SER A 147 8.11 -21.07 1.65
CA SER A 147 6.68 -20.84 1.78
C SER A 147 5.98 -20.89 0.42
N ASP A 148 4.82 -21.52 0.36
CA ASP A 148 3.95 -21.50 -0.83
C ASP A 148 2.77 -20.55 -0.63
N ILE A 149 2.99 -19.28 -0.98
CA ILE A 149 1.95 -18.23 -0.88
C ILE A 149 0.84 -18.45 -1.92
N MET A 150 1.10 -19.23 -2.97
CA MET A 150 0.11 -19.61 -3.98
C MET A 150 -0.81 -20.78 -3.55
N GLN A 151 -0.51 -21.50 -2.47
CA GLN A 151 -1.34 -22.62 -1.97
C GLN A 151 -2.12 -22.33 -0.68
N GLU A 152 -1.88 -21.20 -0.03
CA GLU A 152 -2.74 -20.67 1.03
C GLU A 152 -3.66 -19.54 0.51
N GLN A 153 -4.50 -19.88 -0.47
CA GLN A 153 -5.86 -19.33 -0.54
C GLN A 153 -6.88 -20.24 0.17
N SER A 154 -6.42 -21.10 1.08
CA SER A 154 -7.21 -21.66 2.17
C SER A 154 -7.01 -20.80 3.43
N ILE A 155 -7.73 -19.68 3.45
CA ILE A 155 -7.92 -18.84 4.63
C ILE A 155 -8.32 -19.73 5.81
N SER A 156 -7.52 -19.76 6.88
CA SER A 156 -8.03 -20.07 8.21
C SER A 156 -7.74 -18.90 9.17
N PRO A 157 -8.66 -18.60 10.11
CA PRO A 157 -9.02 -17.21 10.38
C PRO A 157 -8.54 -16.73 11.75
N ILE A 158 -7.70 -15.70 11.80
CA ILE A 158 -7.70 -14.71 12.91
C ILE A 158 -7.53 -13.29 12.35
N MET A 159 -8.41 -12.93 11.44
CA MET A 159 -9.32 -11.81 11.57
C MET A 159 -10.39 -12.12 10.55
N LYS A 160 -11.66 -12.11 10.94
CA LYS A 160 -12.72 -12.07 9.93
C LYS A 160 -12.40 -10.86 9.06
N ILE A 161 -11.91 -11.08 7.84
CA ILE A 161 -12.14 -10.15 6.76
C ILE A 161 -13.64 -10.26 6.57
N GLU A 162 -14.39 -9.53 7.40
CA GLU A 162 -15.73 -9.16 7.04
C GLU A 162 -15.60 -8.55 5.65
N ASP A 163 -16.34 -9.11 4.70
CA ASP A 163 -16.51 -8.54 3.37
C ASP A 163 -16.66 -7.02 3.56
N LYS A 164 -15.68 -6.24 3.09
CA LYS A 164 -15.69 -4.80 3.30
C LYS A 164 -16.52 -4.22 2.18
N GLY A 165 -17.68 -3.68 2.53
CA GLY A 165 -18.58 -3.18 1.51
C GLY A 165 -19.41 -2.00 1.98
N ILE A 166 -19.96 -1.31 1.00
CA ILE A 166 -20.91 -0.24 1.21
C ILE A 166 -22.30 -0.86 1.19
N THR A 167 -23.03 -0.75 2.30
CA THR A 167 -24.41 -1.26 2.39
C THR A 167 -25.42 -0.25 1.88
N GLU A 168 -25.14 1.04 2.04
CA GLU A 168 -26.07 2.10 1.72
C GLU A 168 -25.33 3.40 1.40
N VAL A 169 -25.78 4.12 0.37
CA VAL A 169 -25.35 5.49 0.07
C VAL A 169 -26.59 6.36 -0.03
N TYR A 170 -26.64 7.47 0.70
CA TYR A 170 -27.76 8.40 0.62
C TYR A 170 -27.32 9.84 0.89
N TRP A 171 -28.16 10.76 0.44
CA TRP A 171 -28.00 12.19 0.63
C TRP A 171 -28.85 12.66 1.81
N THR A 172 -28.30 13.57 2.60
CA THR A 172 -29.06 14.37 3.56
C THR A 172 -28.85 15.85 3.26
N TYR A 173 -29.68 16.70 3.85
CA TYR A 173 -29.52 18.14 3.77
C TYR A 173 -29.65 18.78 5.15
N SER A 174 -29.09 19.99 5.29
CA SER A 174 -29.01 20.75 6.54
C SER A 174 -28.20 20.08 7.66
N LYS A 175 -28.06 20.78 8.80
CA LYS A 175 -27.38 20.27 10.01
C LYS A 175 -28.15 19.16 10.72
N ASP A 176 -29.44 19.04 10.46
CA ASP A 176 -30.31 18.03 11.07
C ASP A 176 -30.24 16.68 10.31
N PHE A 177 -29.38 16.56 9.30
CA PHE A 177 -29.18 15.36 8.48
C PHE A 177 -30.49 14.77 7.94
N ILE A 178 -31.38 15.64 7.44
CA ILE A 178 -32.69 15.22 6.94
C ILE A 178 -32.49 14.48 5.62
N ARG A 179 -32.94 13.22 5.57
CA ARG A 179 -32.75 12.34 4.40
C ARG A 179 -33.48 12.88 3.17
N LEU A 180 -32.72 13.04 2.08
CA LEU A 180 -33.23 13.52 0.81
C LEU A 180 -34.07 12.42 0.13
N LYS A 181 -35.37 12.69 -0.08
CA LYS A 181 -36.30 11.73 -0.71
C LYS A 181 -36.39 11.83 -2.23
N LYS A 182 -36.10 13.01 -2.80
CA LYS A 182 -36.19 13.31 -4.24
C LYS A 182 -35.02 14.20 -4.64
N LYS A 183 -35.28 15.30 -5.36
CA LYS A 183 -34.28 16.29 -5.75
C LYS A 183 -34.18 17.36 -4.66
N SER A 184 -32.96 17.81 -4.40
CA SER A 184 -32.77 19.03 -3.60
C SER A 184 -32.95 20.27 -4.46
N ARG A 185 -33.37 21.38 -3.84
CA ARG A 185 -33.41 22.71 -4.48
C ARG A 185 -32.10 23.47 -4.29
N HIS A 186 -31.33 23.09 -3.28
CA HIS A 186 -30.03 23.67 -2.93
C HIS A 186 -29.02 22.54 -2.77
N TYR A 187 -27.83 22.71 -3.34
CA TYR A 187 -26.78 21.69 -3.26
C TYR A 187 -25.72 22.00 -2.19
N ILE A 188 -25.66 23.24 -1.73
CA ILE A 188 -24.61 23.75 -0.84
C ILE A 188 -24.64 23.03 0.51
N ASP A 189 -25.84 22.72 1.00
CA ASP A 189 -26.08 22.04 2.28
C ASP A 189 -26.30 20.53 2.13
N LEU A 190 -25.90 19.94 1.00
CA LEU A 190 -25.98 18.49 0.80
C LEU A 190 -24.82 17.78 1.48
N ASN A 191 -25.17 16.79 2.30
CA ASN A 191 -24.24 15.91 2.94
C ASN A 191 -24.34 14.50 2.34
N LEU A 192 -23.20 13.83 2.20
CA LEU A 192 -23.14 12.44 1.77
C LEU A 192 -23.03 11.51 2.98
N HIS A 193 -23.91 10.53 3.07
CA HIS A 193 -23.85 9.45 4.06
C HIS A 193 -23.60 8.13 3.36
N ILE A 194 -22.64 7.37 3.88
CA ILE A 194 -22.29 6.03 3.42
C ILE A 194 -22.28 5.12 4.63
N LYS A 195 -23.11 4.07 4.60
CA LYS A 195 -23.05 2.99 5.57
C LYS A 195 -22.17 1.89 5.06
N THR A 196 -21.32 1.38 5.93
CA THR A 196 -20.27 0.43 5.60
C THR A 196 -20.35 -0.77 6.52
N HIS A 197 -19.85 -1.91 6.05
CA HIS A 197 -19.65 -3.10 6.87
C HIS A 197 -18.22 -3.60 6.68
N GLY A 198 -17.67 -4.24 7.71
CA GLY A 198 -16.28 -4.69 7.74
C GLY A 198 -15.23 -3.58 7.88
N TYR A 199 -15.59 -2.29 7.74
CA TYR A 199 -14.65 -1.19 7.95
C TYR A 199 -14.49 -0.86 9.45
N MET A 200 -13.24 -0.67 9.88
CA MET A 200 -12.92 -0.24 11.24
C MET A 200 -13.06 1.28 11.38
N PRO A 201 -13.47 1.80 12.55
CA PRO A 201 -13.46 3.23 12.81
C PRO A 201 -12.07 3.85 12.57
N GLY A 202 -12.04 4.95 11.83
CA GLY A 202 -10.81 5.62 11.40
C GLY A 202 -10.33 5.23 10.01
N GLU A 203 -10.81 4.14 9.42
CA GLU A 203 -10.48 3.80 8.02
C GLU A 203 -11.02 4.84 7.04
N CYS A 204 -10.28 5.06 5.95
CA CYS A 204 -10.62 6.03 4.91
C CYS A 204 -11.27 5.32 3.71
N ILE A 205 -12.30 5.95 3.15
CA ILE A 205 -12.93 5.56 1.90
C ILE A 205 -12.79 6.70 0.90
N ALA A 206 -12.16 6.42 -0.24
CA ALA A 206 -12.11 7.32 -1.38
C ALA A 206 -13.40 7.20 -2.19
N ILE A 207 -14.06 8.32 -2.43
CA ILE A 207 -15.37 8.41 -3.07
C ILE A 207 -15.23 9.25 -4.32
N LEU A 208 -15.70 8.69 -5.44
CA LEU A 208 -15.71 9.37 -6.73
C LEU A 208 -17.15 9.66 -7.15
N ILE A 209 -17.50 10.94 -7.26
CA ILE A 209 -18.82 11.41 -7.68
C ILE A 209 -18.72 11.89 -9.12
N LYS A 210 -19.53 11.30 -10.00
CA LYS A 210 -19.63 11.67 -11.41
C LYS A 210 -21.09 11.69 -11.86
N ARG A 211 -21.39 12.44 -12.91
CA ARG A 211 -22.69 12.34 -13.58
C ARG A 211 -22.75 11.06 -14.42
N ASN A 212 -23.94 10.47 -14.53
CA ASN A 212 -24.16 9.28 -15.36
C ASN A 212 -24.09 9.58 -16.86
N ASP A 213 -24.40 10.82 -17.27
CA ASP A 213 -24.44 11.26 -18.66
C ASP A 213 -23.07 11.69 -19.21
N LEU A 214 -21.98 11.40 -18.49
CA LEU A 214 -20.59 11.75 -18.83
C LEU A 214 -20.32 13.25 -18.99
N THR A 215 -21.27 14.11 -18.65
CA THR A 215 -21.09 15.57 -18.68
C THR A 215 -20.41 16.08 -17.42
N SER A 216 -19.85 17.29 -17.49
CA SER A 216 -19.15 17.90 -16.37
C SER A 216 -20.06 18.11 -15.16
N ILE A 217 -19.68 17.57 -13.99
CA ILE A 217 -20.46 17.70 -12.75
C ILE A 217 -20.43 19.13 -12.19
N ALA A 218 -19.30 19.82 -12.35
CA ALA A 218 -19.10 21.20 -11.94
C ALA A 218 -18.32 21.96 -13.02
N ILE A 219 -18.24 23.28 -12.89
CA ILE A 219 -17.35 24.11 -13.70
C ILE A 219 -15.92 23.53 -13.59
N GLU A 220 -15.27 23.32 -14.73
CA GLU A 220 -13.89 22.81 -14.86
C GLU A 220 -13.63 21.36 -14.41
N THR A 221 -14.63 20.59 -13.99
CA THR A 221 -14.41 19.17 -13.64
C THR A 221 -15.55 18.22 -14.01
N ASN A 222 -15.17 17.02 -14.44
CA ASN A 222 -16.07 15.92 -14.75
C ASN A 222 -16.35 14.99 -13.57
N GLN A 223 -15.56 15.09 -12.50
CA GLN A 223 -15.69 14.26 -11.32
C GLN A 223 -15.25 15.00 -10.05
N ILE A 224 -15.88 14.68 -8.93
CA ILE A 224 -15.51 15.18 -7.62
C ILE A 224 -14.99 13.99 -6.82
N GLN A 225 -13.73 14.06 -6.38
CA GLN A 225 -13.13 13.07 -5.50
C GLN A 225 -13.11 13.62 -4.08
N VAL A 226 -13.64 12.85 -3.13
CA VAL A 226 -13.57 13.16 -1.71
C VAL A 226 -13.12 11.93 -0.92
N ILE A 227 -12.51 12.16 0.23
CA ILE A 227 -12.11 11.11 1.16
C ILE A 227 -12.93 11.29 2.42
N GLY A 228 -13.61 10.23 2.85
CA GLY A 228 -14.35 10.23 4.11
C GLY A 228 -13.80 9.18 5.07
N ARG A 229 -13.87 9.48 6.37
CA ARG A 229 -13.43 8.57 7.43
C ARG A 229 -14.63 7.86 8.05
N VAL A 230 -14.47 6.56 8.30
CA VAL A 230 -15.47 5.73 8.95
C VAL A 230 -15.52 6.07 10.44
N ASN A 231 -16.71 6.39 10.94
CA ASN A 231 -16.95 6.71 12.35
C ASN A 231 -17.22 5.44 13.18
N ASN A 232 -17.46 5.60 14.47
CA ASN A 232 -17.73 4.49 15.39
C ASN A 232 -19.02 3.72 15.10
N ASN A 233 -19.90 4.25 14.24
CA ASN A 233 -21.15 3.61 13.82
C ASN A 233 -21.00 2.89 12.47
N SER A 234 -19.77 2.72 11.96
CA SER A 234 -19.49 2.19 10.63
C SER A 234 -20.11 3.03 9.50
N GLU A 235 -20.19 4.35 9.71
CA GLU A 235 -20.71 5.30 8.72
C GLU A 235 -19.64 6.33 8.34
N VAL A 236 -19.69 6.80 7.09
CA VAL A 236 -18.96 7.98 6.62
C VAL A 236 -19.97 9.09 6.41
N ILE A 237 -19.71 10.25 7.00
CA ILE A 237 -20.53 11.45 6.84
C ILE A 237 -19.62 12.57 6.32
N ILE A 238 -19.96 13.11 5.15
CA ILE A 238 -19.25 14.24 4.55
C ILE A 238 -20.25 15.38 4.41
N GLU A 239 -20.08 16.42 5.21
CA GLU A 239 -20.94 17.60 5.21
C GLU A 239 -20.63 18.54 4.05
N ASN A 240 -21.67 19.22 3.56
CA ASN A 240 -21.57 20.30 2.56
C ASN A 240 -20.67 19.96 1.37
N ILE A 241 -20.83 18.75 0.82
CA ILE A 241 -19.86 18.15 -0.12
C ILE A 241 -19.64 19.02 -1.37
N PHE A 242 -20.65 19.80 -1.74
CA PHE A 242 -20.67 20.63 -2.94
C PHE A 242 -20.47 22.12 -2.66
N GLU A 243 -20.25 22.56 -1.41
CA GLU A 243 -20.14 23.98 -1.04
C GLU A 243 -19.01 24.70 -1.81
N LYS A 244 -17.94 23.97 -2.15
CA LYS A 244 -16.78 24.50 -2.87
C LYS A 244 -16.89 24.42 -4.40
N TYR A 245 -18.00 23.91 -4.92
CA TYR A 245 -18.15 23.63 -6.35
C TYR A 245 -19.32 24.40 -6.95
N THR A 246 -19.12 25.00 -8.11
CA THR A 246 -20.23 25.51 -8.92
C THR A 246 -20.76 24.36 -9.78
N LEU A 247 -21.83 23.70 -9.32
CA LEU A 247 -22.41 22.55 -10.02
C LEU A 247 -23.09 22.97 -11.34
N ASN A 248 -22.91 22.16 -12.38
CA ASN A 248 -23.66 22.31 -13.63
C ASN A 248 -25.05 21.69 -13.43
N LEU A 249 -25.99 22.50 -12.95
CA LEU A 249 -27.39 22.10 -12.79
C LEU A 249 -28.12 22.35 -14.11
N CYS A 250 -28.53 21.28 -14.78
CA CYS A 250 -29.40 21.35 -15.96
C CYS A 250 -30.87 21.51 -15.55
#